data_AF-A0A9P8FUG4-F1
#
_entry.id   AF-A0A9P8FUG4-F1
#
_cell.length_a   1.000
_cell.length_b   1.000
_cell.length_c   1.000
_cell.angle_alpha   90.00
_cell.angle_beta   90.00
_cell.angle_gamma   90.00
#
_symmetry.space_group_name_H-M   'P 1'
#
loop_
_entity.id
_entity.type
_entity.pdbx_description
1 polymer ?
#
loop_
_entity_poly.entity_id
_entity_poly.type
_entity_poly.pdbx_seq_one_letter_code
_entity_poly.pdbx_strand_id
1 'polypeptide(L)'
;MSMGRAPALRKLAKEFLGMEIQGGEHSSVEDARATMMLFKLEKEAFEKEVKQKYGAAIRREEKLKQQAEDKKARKEEQRLAKQNAEGSDSDEDEDGSDNEDEEELDDEGNVIAPPTVVKKSKKSKKNKKRKKRTKRA
;
A
#
# COMPACT_ATOMS: atom_id res chain seq x y z
N MET A 1 15.77 -23.10 -23.67
CA MET A 1 15.91 -22.18 -22.51
C MET A 1 14.51 -21.79 -22.05
N SER A 2 14.17 -22.00 -20.78
CA SER A 2 12.84 -21.68 -20.24
C SER A 2 12.55 -20.18 -20.38
N MET A 3 11.49 -19.83 -21.13
CA MET A 3 11.08 -18.46 -21.41
C MET A 3 10.50 -17.78 -20.15
N GLY A 4 11.35 -17.25 -19.28
CA GLY A 4 10.95 -16.42 -18.13
C GLY A 4 10.15 -17.13 -17.03
N ARG A 5 9.94 -18.44 -17.13
CA ARG A 5 9.23 -19.21 -16.10
C ARG A 5 10.15 -19.48 -14.92
N ALA A 6 9.72 -19.10 -13.72
CA ALA A 6 10.44 -19.39 -12.49
C ALA A 6 10.64 -20.92 -12.33
N PRO A 7 11.82 -21.36 -11.87
CA PRO A 7 12.08 -22.77 -11.60
C PRO A 7 11.11 -23.32 -10.55
N ALA A 8 10.79 -24.61 -10.65
CA ALA A 8 9.92 -25.28 -9.68
C ALA A 8 10.62 -25.43 -8.32
N LEU A 9 9.85 -25.37 -7.23
CA LEU A 9 10.37 -25.51 -5.85
C LEU A 9 11.19 -26.79 -5.69
N ARG A 10 10.75 -27.92 -6.25
CA ARG A 10 11.49 -29.20 -6.23
C ARG A 10 12.92 -29.09 -6.77
N LYS A 11 13.13 -28.30 -7.84
CA LYS A 11 14.47 -28.10 -8.41
C LYS A 11 15.34 -27.27 -7.47
N LEU A 12 14.79 -26.17 -6.95
CA LEU A 12 15.49 -25.28 -6.03
C LEU A 12 15.86 -26.02 -4.72
N ALA A 13 14.93 -26.80 -4.16
CA ALA A 13 15.19 -27.60 -2.98
C ALA A 13 16.29 -28.64 -3.22
N LYS A 14 16.32 -29.28 -4.40
CA LYS A 14 17.36 -30.23 -4.75
C LYS A 14 18.74 -29.58 -4.95
N GLU A 15 18.79 -28.42 -5.59
CA GLU A 15 20.06 -27.74 -5.90
C GLU A 15 20.66 -27.02 -4.69
N PHE A 16 19.86 -26.28 -3.92
CA PHE A 16 20.36 -25.45 -2.83
C PHE A 16 20.32 -26.15 -1.46
N LEU A 17 19.35 -27.03 -1.24
CA LEU A 17 19.15 -27.70 0.05
C LEU A 17 19.51 -29.19 0.01
N GLY A 18 19.73 -29.77 -1.18
CA GLY A 18 19.96 -31.21 -1.34
C GLY A 18 18.75 -32.07 -0.98
N MET A 19 17.56 -31.49 -0.86
CA MET A 19 16.34 -32.18 -0.45
C MET A 19 15.49 -32.55 -1.67
N GLU A 20 15.04 -33.81 -1.73
CA GLU A 20 14.06 -34.26 -2.71
C GLU A 20 12.65 -34.19 -2.12
N ILE A 21 11.95 -33.10 -2.41
CA ILE A 21 10.53 -32.93 -2.09
C ILE A 21 9.66 -33.41 -3.27
N GLN A 22 8.38 -33.72 -3.00
CA GLN A 22 7.39 -34.05 -4.04
C GLN A 22 7.78 -35.27 -4.89
N GLY A 23 8.41 -36.28 -4.26
CA GLY A 23 8.75 -37.55 -4.90
C GLY A 23 7.59 -38.55 -4.97
N GLY A 24 6.63 -38.45 -4.04
CA GLY A 24 5.42 -39.27 -3.98
C GLY A 24 4.19 -38.40 -3.70
N GLU A 25 3.48 -38.66 -2.61
CA GLU A 25 2.43 -37.77 -2.13
C GLU A 25 3.01 -36.44 -1.63
N HIS A 26 2.33 -35.33 -1.92
CA HIS A 26 2.80 -34.01 -1.54
C HIS A 26 2.44 -33.70 -0.09
N SER A 27 3.45 -33.31 0.70
CA SER A 27 3.27 -32.81 2.05
C SER A 27 3.43 -31.30 2.08
N SER A 28 2.32 -30.57 2.27
CA SER A 28 2.33 -29.10 2.38
C SER A 28 3.27 -28.59 3.46
N VAL A 29 3.44 -29.36 4.54
CA VAL A 29 4.33 -29.01 5.65
C VAL A 29 5.80 -29.08 5.21
N GLU A 30 6.18 -30.09 4.44
CA GLU A 30 7.54 -30.22 3.92
C GLU A 30 7.86 -29.12 2.91
N ASP A 31 6.92 -28.86 1.99
CA ASP A 31 7.07 -27.83 0.97
C ASP A 31 7.21 -26.43 1.60
N ALA A 32 6.42 -26.13 2.64
CA ALA A 32 6.52 -24.88 3.39
C ALA A 32 7.89 -24.75 4.07
N ARG A 33 8.40 -25.82 4.69
CA ARG A 33 9.74 -25.82 5.31
C ARG A 33 10.83 -25.58 4.28
N ALA A 34 10.80 -26.30 3.15
CA ALA A 34 11.77 -26.14 2.08
C ALA A 34 11.76 -24.70 1.52
N THR A 35 10.58 -24.14 1.30
CA THR A 35 10.40 -22.74 0.84
C THR A 35 11.01 -21.75 1.83
N MET A 36 10.72 -21.92 3.12
CA MET A 36 11.25 -21.02 4.16
C MET A 36 12.77 -21.16 4.32
N MET A 37 13.32 -22.36 4.16
CA MET A 37 14.78 -22.54 4.16
C MET A 37 15.43 -21.84 2.97
N LEU A 38 14.86 -21.99 1.78
CA LEU A 38 15.36 -21.30 0.58
C LEU A 38 15.29 -19.77 0.73
N PHE A 39 14.18 -19.25 1.25
CA PHE A 39 14.06 -17.82 1.54
C PHE A 39 15.11 -17.34 2.56
N LYS A 40 15.36 -18.11 3.61
CA LYS A 40 16.36 -17.77 4.64
C LYS A 40 17.78 -17.68 4.06
N LEU A 41 18.13 -18.54 3.10
CA LEU A 41 19.44 -18.49 2.43
C LEU A 41 19.65 -17.17 1.66
N GLU A 42 18.64 -16.71 0.93
CA GLU A 42 18.73 -15.50 0.09
C GLU A 42 18.21 -14.22 0.78
N LYS A 43 17.80 -14.31 2.06
CA LYS A 43 17.10 -13.24 2.78
C LYS A 43 17.87 -11.92 2.74
N GLU A 44 19.18 -11.96 2.98
CA GLU A 44 20.00 -10.76 3.05
C GLU A 44 20.11 -10.03 1.71
N ALA A 45 20.26 -10.78 0.62
CA ALA A 45 20.34 -10.23 -0.72
C ALA A 45 18.98 -9.66 -1.15
N PHE A 46 17.91 -10.38 -0.85
CA PHE A 46 16.54 -9.93 -1.09
C PHE A 46 16.25 -8.61 -0.36
N GLU A 47 16.60 -8.51 0.93
CA GLU A 47 16.42 -7.28 1.71
C GLU A 47 17.22 -6.10 1.14
N LYS A 48 18.45 -6.34 0.69
CA LYS A 48 19.27 -5.31 0.03
C LYS A 48 18.61 -4.83 -1.26
N GLU A 49 18.13 -5.73 -2.10
CA GLU A 49 17.45 -5.40 -3.36
C GLU A 49 16.14 -4.65 -3.12
N VAL A 50 15.32 -5.11 -2.17
CA VAL A 50 14.07 -4.45 -1.78
C VAL A 50 14.35 -3.04 -1.24
N LYS A 51 15.37 -2.88 -0.39
CA LYS A 51 15.77 -1.56 0.12
C LYS A 51 16.23 -0.62 -1.00
N GLN A 52 16.89 -1.14 -2.04
CA GLN A 52 17.29 -0.34 -3.20
C GLN A 52 16.10 0.05 -4.07
N LYS A 53 15.20 -0.89 -4.39
CA LYS A 53 14.05 -0.65 -5.28
C LYS A 53 12.91 0.12 -4.62
N TYR A 54 12.60 -0.22 -3.37
CA TYR A 54 11.41 0.24 -2.66
C TYR A 54 11.71 1.04 -1.39
N GLY A 55 12.97 1.11 -0.94
CA GLY A 55 13.30 1.76 0.32
C GLY A 55 12.95 3.25 0.37
N ALA A 56 12.90 3.96 -0.76
CA ALA A 56 12.44 5.35 -0.80
C ALA A 56 10.92 5.47 -0.60
N ALA A 57 10.13 4.51 -1.11
CA ALA A 57 8.68 4.48 -0.93
C ALA A 57 8.32 4.13 0.52
N ILE A 58 8.98 3.12 1.09
CA ILE A 58 8.79 2.70 2.49
C ILE A 58 9.09 3.86 3.45
N ARG A 59 10.25 4.53 3.29
CA ARG A 59 10.59 5.71 4.12
C ARG A 59 9.62 6.86 3.97
N ARG A 60 8.98 7.01 2.80
CA ARG A 60 7.99 8.07 2.58
C ARG A 60 6.69 7.76 3.31
N GLU A 61 6.23 6.52 3.24
CA GLU A 61 5.05 6.04 3.95
C GLU A 61 5.21 6.17 5.47
N GLU A 62 6.35 5.73 6.01
CA GLU A 62 6.68 5.88 7.44
C GLU A 62 6.65 7.35 7.88
N LYS A 63 7.27 8.25 7.10
CA LYS A 63 7.24 9.70 7.40
C LYS A 63 5.83 10.28 7.37
N LEU A 64 4.98 9.86 6.43
CA LEU A 64 3.60 10.33 6.35
C LEU A 64 2.78 9.86 7.55
N LYS A 65 2.99 8.62 7.99
CA LYS A 65 2.33 8.07 9.18
C LYS A 65 2.75 8.81 10.45
N GLN A 66 4.05 9.05 10.63
CA GLN A 66 4.58 9.83 11.74
C GLN A 66 3.99 11.25 11.78
N GLN A 67 3.93 11.93 10.63
CA GLN A 67 3.35 13.28 10.55
C GLN A 67 1.83 13.31 10.83
N ALA A 68 1.11 12.23 10.51
CA ALA A 68 -0.31 12.12 10.83
C ALA A 68 -0.52 11.93 12.34
N GLU A 69 0.31 11.10 12.98
CA GLU A 69 0.29 10.88 14.43
C GLU A 69 0.65 12.16 15.20
N ASP A 70 1.72 12.88 14.81
CA ASP A 70 2.12 14.14 15.44
C ASP A 70 1.02 15.22 15.32
N LYS A 71 0.34 15.29 14.16
CA LYS A 71 -0.79 16.20 13.96
C LYS A 71 -1.98 15.84 14.84
N LYS A 72 -2.25 14.53 15.02
CA LYS A 72 -3.34 14.05 15.87
C LYS A 72 -3.07 14.38 17.34
N ALA A 73 -1.85 14.13 17.82
CA ALA A 73 -1.43 14.48 19.17
C ALA A 73 -1.53 16.00 19.44
N ARG A 74 -1.08 16.84 18.49
CA ARG A 74 -1.19 18.30 18.62
C ARG A 74 -2.65 18.79 18.66
N LYS A 75 -3.54 18.17 17.88
CA LYS A 75 -4.98 18.50 17.89
C LYS A 75 -5.63 18.09 19.21
N GLU A 76 -5.23 16.95 19.77
CA GLU A 76 -5.71 16.46 21.07
C GLU A 76 -5.25 17.36 22.22
N GLU A 77 -3.99 17.77 22.23
CA GLU A 77 -3.45 18.73 23.22
C GLU A 77 -4.17 20.08 23.14
N GLN A 78 -4.47 20.58 21.94
CA GLN A 78 -5.26 21.81 21.77
C GLN A 78 -6.71 21.66 22.25
N ARG A 79 -7.36 20.50 22.05
CA ARG A 79 -8.72 20.23 22.58
C ARG A 79 -8.71 20.19 24.11
N LEU A 80 -7.72 19.52 24.70
CA LEU A 80 -7.59 19.44 26.14
C LEU A 80 -7.30 20.82 26.77
N ALA A 81 -6.46 21.64 26.11
CA ALA A 81 -6.17 22.99 26.56
C ALA A 81 -7.41 23.92 26.47
N LYS A 82 -8.21 23.80 25.41
CA LYS A 82 -9.49 24.52 25.31
C LYS A 82 -10.45 24.10 26.42
N GLN A 83 -10.62 22.80 26.65
CA GLN A 83 -11.48 22.25 27.72
C GLN A 83 -11.08 22.70 29.13
N ASN A 84 -9.79 22.99 29.36
CA ASN A 84 -9.32 23.52 30.64
C ASN A 84 -9.37 25.06 30.75
N ALA A 85 -9.54 25.77 29.62
CA ALA A 85 -9.71 27.22 29.59
C ALA A 85 -11.19 27.63 29.67
N GLU A 86 -12.10 26.80 29.18
CA GLU A 86 -13.56 27.00 29.24
C GLU A 86 -14.17 26.46 30.54
N GLY A 87 -13.70 27.03 31.65
CA GLY A 87 -14.44 27.14 32.91
C GLY A 87 -15.11 28.53 33.06
N SER A 88 -15.46 29.17 31.94
CA SER A 88 -16.06 30.50 31.89
C SER A 88 -17.06 30.59 30.74
N ASP A 89 -18.32 30.39 31.09
CA ASP A 89 -19.58 30.71 30.41
C ASP A 89 -19.50 31.86 29.39
N SER A 90 -19.78 31.59 28.11
CA SER A 90 -20.44 32.49 27.15
C SER A 90 -20.67 31.79 25.81
N ASP A 91 -21.95 31.60 25.45
CA ASP A 91 -22.42 31.29 24.11
C ASP A 91 -21.94 32.37 23.11
N GLU A 92 -20.94 32.06 22.28
CA GLU A 92 -20.67 32.83 21.05
C GLU A 92 -20.41 31.87 19.88
N ASP A 93 -21.21 32.10 18.82
CA ASP A 93 -21.20 31.41 17.54
C ASP A 93 -19.80 31.35 16.90
N GLU A 94 -19.21 30.16 16.76
CA GLU A 94 -18.17 29.89 15.77
C GLU A 94 -18.63 28.78 14.83
N ASP A 95 -18.91 29.17 13.58
CA ASP A 95 -18.59 28.45 12.34
C ASP A 95 -17.84 27.13 12.57
N GLY A 96 -18.62 26.10 12.87
CA GLY A 96 -18.22 24.73 12.66
C GLY A 96 -18.24 24.48 11.16
N SER A 97 -17.11 24.67 10.49
CA SER A 97 -16.81 23.88 9.30
C SER A 97 -16.59 22.44 9.76
N ASP A 98 -17.72 21.85 10.12
CA ASP A 98 -17.96 20.47 10.37
C ASP A 98 -17.78 19.75 9.03
N ASN A 99 -16.54 19.37 8.75
CA ASN A 99 -16.33 18.21 7.91
C ASN A 99 -16.46 17.01 8.85
N GLU A 100 -17.70 16.68 9.20
CA GLU A 100 -18.16 15.31 9.40
C GLU A 100 -17.90 14.54 8.09
N ASP A 101 -16.63 14.28 7.78
CA ASP A 101 -16.26 13.06 7.04
C ASP A 101 -16.44 11.92 8.05
N GLU A 102 -17.70 11.56 8.31
CA GLU A 102 -18.07 10.30 8.91
C GLU A 102 -17.65 9.19 7.95
N GLU A 103 -16.44 8.68 8.11
CA GLU A 103 -15.99 7.45 7.48
C GLU A 103 -16.73 6.28 8.14
N GLU A 104 -17.95 6.01 7.65
CA GLU A 104 -18.69 4.78 7.96
C GLU A 104 -17.92 3.59 7.37
N LEU A 105 -17.27 2.84 8.26
CA LEU A 105 -16.55 1.60 7.93
C LEU A 105 -17.57 0.45 7.89
N ASP A 106 -17.52 -0.36 6.82
CA ASP A 106 -18.25 -1.62 6.82
C ASP A 106 -17.63 -2.62 7.81
N ASP A 107 -18.37 -3.68 8.16
CA ASP A 107 -17.98 -4.74 9.11
C ASP A 107 -16.67 -5.47 8.74
N GLU A 108 -16.11 -5.19 7.56
CA GLU A 108 -14.85 -5.73 7.02
C GLU A 108 -13.70 -4.68 6.99
N GLY A 109 -13.93 -3.47 7.49
CA GLY A 109 -12.92 -2.42 7.69
C GLY A 109 -12.49 -1.69 6.42
N ASN A 110 -13.32 -1.67 5.37
CA ASN A 110 -13.05 -0.97 4.12
C ASN A 110 -13.90 0.30 3.99
N VAL A 111 -13.30 1.38 3.48
CA VAL A 111 -13.98 2.68 3.32
C VAL A 111 -15.01 2.61 2.19
N ILE A 112 -16.30 2.78 2.50
CA ILE A 112 -17.37 2.85 1.49
C ILE A 112 -17.70 4.33 1.23
N ALA A 113 -17.29 4.84 0.08
CA ALA A 113 -17.74 6.16 -0.37
C ALA A 113 -19.25 6.14 -0.69
N PRO A 114 -20.05 7.13 -0.25
CA PRO A 114 -21.48 7.19 -0.57
C PRO A 114 -21.70 7.39 -2.08
N PRO A 115 -22.79 6.85 -2.67
CA PRO A 115 -23.07 6.99 -4.09
C PRO A 115 -23.47 8.43 -4.43
N THR A 116 -22.46 9.26 -4.71
CA THR A 116 -22.69 10.62 -5.22
C THR A 116 -23.19 10.55 -6.67
N VAL A 117 -24.37 11.14 -6.87
CA VAL A 117 -25.00 11.42 -8.17
C VAL A 117 -23.98 11.91 -9.22
N VAL A 118 -23.92 11.18 -10.33
CA VAL A 118 -23.16 11.50 -11.55
C VAL A 118 -23.46 12.93 -12.04
N LYS A 119 -22.58 13.89 -11.72
CA LYS A 119 -22.45 15.12 -12.50
C LYS A 119 -21.52 14.85 -13.67
N LYS A 120 -22.09 14.77 -14.88
CA LYS A 120 -21.35 14.63 -16.15
C LYS A 120 -20.30 15.75 -16.28
N SER A 121 -19.02 15.42 -16.10
CA SER A 121 -17.93 16.32 -16.46
C SER A 121 -17.72 16.29 -17.98
N LYS A 122 -17.67 17.49 -18.57
CA LYS A 122 -17.48 17.69 -20.01
C LYS A 122 -16.11 17.12 -20.43
N LYS A 123 -16.14 16.10 -21.28
CA LYS A 123 -14.97 15.46 -21.91
C LYS A 123 -14.10 16.49 -22.62
N SER A 124 -12.91 16.78 -22.10
CA SER A 124 -11.90 17.58 -22.80
C SER A 124 -11.36 16.77 -24.01
N LYS A 125 -11.60 17.27 -25.22
CA LYS A 125 -11.12 16.66 -26.47
C LYS A 125 -9.60 16.84 -26.58
N LYS A 126 -8.82 15.81 -26.26
CA LYS A 126 -7.37 15.76 -26.53
C LYS A 126 -7.13 15.66 -28.05
N ASN A 127 -6.71 16.75 -28.67
CA ASN A 127 -6.39 16.82 -30.11
C ASN A 127 -5.17 15.93 -30.44
N LYS A 128 -5.39 14.77 -31.07
CA LYS A 128 -4.33 13.89 -31.56
C LYS A 128 -3.88 14.41 -32.94
N LYS A 129 -2.81 15.22 -32.98
CA LYS A 129 -2.20 15.69 -34.24
C LYS A 129 -1.76 14.48 -35.08
N ARG A 130 -2.44 14.22 -36.20
CA ARG A 130 -2.09 13.18 -37.18
C ARG A 130 -0.79 13.61 -37.88
N LYS A 131 0.31 12.90 -37.65
CA LYS A 131 1.55 13.06 -38.44
C LYS A 131 1.25 12.65 -39.88
N LYS A 132 1.39 13.57 -40.84
CA LYS A 132 1.25 13.30 -42.27
C LYS A 132 2.39 12.38 -42.70
N ARG A 133 2.07 11.19 -43.22
CA ARG A 133 3.05 10.31 -43.89
C ARG A 133 3.49 11.02 -45.18
N THR A 134 4.76 11.39 -45.27
CA THR A 134 5.39 11.80 -46.52
C THR A 134 5.56 10.57 -47.40
N LYS A 135 5.04 10.64 -48.62
CA LYS A 135 5.24 9.63 -49.67
C LYS A 135 6.70 9.76 -50.12
N ARG A 136 7.52 8.72 -49.94
CA ARG A 136 8.82 8.65 -50.63
C ARG A 136 8.52 8.53 -52.13
N ALA A 137 9.10 9.42 -52.91
CA ALA A 137 9.17 9.31 -54.37
C ALA A 137 10.18 8.23 -54.75
#